data_AF-A0A3N0E3D6-F1
#
_entry.id   AF-A0A3N0E3D6-F1
#
_cell.length_a   1.000
_cell.length_b   1.000
_cell.length_c   1.000
_cell.angle_alpha   90.00
_cell.angle_beta   90.00
_cell.angle_gamma   90.00
#
_symmetry.space_group_name_H-M   'P 1'
#
loop_
_entity.id
_entity.type
_entity.pdbx_description
1 polymer ?
#
loop_
_entity_poly.entity_id
_entity_poly.type
_entity_poly.pdbx_seq_one_letter_code
_entity_poly.pdbx_strand_id
1 'polypeptide(L)'
;MHANILDLPADPNGPFHGPLAHAFACAAHISVNNGAPWNSPDRGCSCCDAWQKREELAQDWGIDSPDAWRRQQDALLDGTSSNQVASLLLQLRQQAAWQTGAPAQPAMWDQAIAGWCQQNGQDNSVYQHLRGTAGMILEYENRFVTDGLFPPGAVVNDIRAWDLGRGANMARWGLHCGYTDPRTAHWYAVRASELARQYYGSWAEFSAGYILGRCLHFDNGQFGFRYTDPLAVHHTMMAHPHSPWLHVPFHL
;
A
#
# COMPACT_ATOMS: atom_id res chain seq x y z
N MET A 1 18.61 0.67 12.06
CA MET A 1 19.50 0.05 11.05
C MET A 1 18.74 0.08 9.74
N HIS A 2 19.12 0.95 8.80
CA HIS A 2 18.58 0.85 7.44
C HIS A 2 19.18 -0.42 6.83
N ALA A 3 18.32 -1.39 6.46
CA ALA A 3 18.77 -2.56 5.73
C ALA A 3 19.46 -2.08 4.45
N ASN A 4 20.64 -2.61 4.16
CA ASN A 4 21.35 -2.30 2.93
C ASN A 4 20.54 -2.89 1.78
N ILE A 5 19.73 -2.08 1.10
CA ILE A 5 18.76 -2.51 0.09
C ILE A 5 19.45 -3.12 -1.16
N LEU A 6 20.78 -3.20 -1.17
CA LEU A 6 21.61 -3.81 -2.21
C LEU A 6 21.43 -5.33 -2.35
N ASP A 7 21.04 -6.03 -1.27
CA ASP A 7 20.63 -7.44 -1.37
C ASP A 7 19.12 -7.51 -1.25
N LEU A 8 18.43 -7.96 -2.29
CA LEU A 8 17.01 -8.32 -2.23
C LEU A 8 16.89 -9.79 -1.80
N PRO A 9 16.73 -10.10 -0.51
CA PRO A 9 16.74 -11.48 -0.03
C PRO A 9 15.56 -12.27 -0.60
N ALA A 10 15.83 -13.52 -0.97
CA ALA A 10 14.83 -14.49 -1.37
C ALA A 10 15.09 -15.82 -0.66
N ASP A 11 14.02 -16.48 -0.23
CA ASP A 11 14.03 -17.84 0.27
C ASP A 11 14.10 -18.78 -0.94
N PRO A 12 15.15 -19.62 -1.06
CA PRO A 12 15.28 -20.55 -2.18
C PRO A 12 14.15 -21.58 -2.24
N ASN A 13 13.44 -21.82 -1.12
CA ASN A 13 12.30 -22.74 -1.05
C ASN A 13 10.95 -22.01 -1.11
N GLY A 14 10.95 -20.68 -1.20
CA GLY A 14 9.73 -19.88 -1.32
C GLY A 14 9.17 -19.88 -2.75
N PRO A 15 7.89 -19.51 -2.94
CA PRO A 15 7.28 -19.41 -4.27
C PRO A 15 7.88 -18.26 -5.09
N PHE A 16 8.37 -18.57 -6.29
CA PHE A 16 8.81 -17.58 -7.28
C PHE A 16 7.75 -17.25 -8.33
N HIS A 17 6.71 -18.08 -8.43
CA HIS A 17 5.66 -17.96 -9.44
C HIS A 17 4.26 -18.21 -8.86
N GLY A 18 3.24 -17.79 -9.61
CA GLY A 18 1.84 -18.04 -9.29
C GLY A 18 1.25 -17.10 -8.23
N PRO A 19 0.01 -17.37 -7.78
CA PRO A 19 -0.75 -16.47 -6.92
C PRO A 19 -0.06 -16.12 -5.61
N LEU A 20 0.63 -17.09 -4.99
CA LEU A 20 1.30 -16.87 -3.72
C LEU A 20 2.57 -16.00 -3.86
N ALA A 21 3.36 -16.20 -4.92
CA ALA A 21 4.49 -15.32 -5.22
C ALA A 21 4.03 -13.88 -5.48
N HIS A 22 2.93 -13.71 -6.23
CA HIS A 22 2.34 -12.40 -6.45
C HIS A 22 1.87 -11.76 -5.13
N ALA A 23 1.22 -12.52 -4.24
CA ALA A 23 0.81 -12.02 -2.94
C ALA A 23 2.00 -11.52 -2.11
N PHE A 24 3.10 -12.27 -2.11
CA PHE A 24 4.31 -11.86 -1.42
C PHE A 24 5.01 -10.68 -2.09
N ALA A 25 4.90 -10.53 -3.41
CA ALA A 25 5.33 -9.34 -4.12
C ALA A 25 4.50 -8.08 -3.76
N CYS A 26 3.21 -8.21 -3.45
CA CYS A 26 2.39 -7.11 -2.90
C CYS A 26 2.86 -6.68 -1.49
N ALA A 27 3.45 -7.59 -0.71
CA ALA A 27 3.99 -7.31 0.63
C ALA A 27 5.40 -6.69 0.61
N ALA A 28 6.00 -6.49 -0.57
CA ALA A 28 7.41 -6.12 -0.72
C ALA A 28 7.81 -4.83 0.02
N HIS A 29 6.94 -3.82 0.05
CA HIS A 29 7.20 -2.57 0.78
C HIS A 29 7.51 -2.79 2.27
N ILE A 30 6.98 -3.84 2.88
CA ILE A 30 7.23 -4.17 4.29
C ILE A 30 8.38 -5.16 4.40
N SER A 31 8.32 -6.26 3.66
CA SER A 31 9.31 -7.33 3.78
C SER A 31 10.71 -6.87 3.41
N VAL A 32 10.86 -6.15 2.30
CA VAL A 32 12.16 -5.63 1.84
C VAL A 32 12.67 -4.55 2.78
N ASN A 33 11.81 -3.63 3.21
CA ASN A 33 12.18 -2.60 4.19
C ASN A 33 12.67 -3.21 5.51
N ASN A 34 12.08 -4.34 5.91
CA ASN A 34 12.45 -5.09 7.10
C ASN A 34 13.63 -6.05 6.85
N GLY A 35 14.23 -6.06 5.66
CA GLY A 35 15.33 -6.97 5.30
C GLY A 35 14.94 -8.46 5.32
N ALA A 36 13.66 -8.77 5.16
CA ALA A 36 13.13 -10.12 5.18
C ALA A 36 13.03 -10.68 3.75
N PRO A 37 13.21 -12.00 3.54
CA PRO A 37 13.06 -12.58 2.21
C PRO A 37 11.69 -12.26 1.62
N TRP A 38 11.67 -11.76 0.38
CA TRP A 38 10.43 -11.25 -0.20
C TRP A 38 9.37 -12.36 -0.35
N ASN A 39 9.79 -13.60 -0.66
CA ASN A 39 8.94 -14.75 -0.95
C ASN A 39 8.79 -15.76 0.20
N SER A 40 9.28 -15.50 1.41
CA SER A 40 9.18 -16.49 2.49
C SER A 40 7.79 -16.48 3.15
N PRO A 41 7.11 -17.63 3.32
CA PRO A 41 5.73 -17.68 3.80
C PRO A 41 5.55 -17.24 5.26
N ASP A 42 6.53 -17.52 6.11
CA ASP A 42 6.51 -17.23 7.55
C ASP A 42 7.56 -16.18 7.95
N ARG A 43 8.65 -16.00 7.20
CA ARG A 43 9.68 -15.00 7.53
C ARG A 43 9.35 -13.61 7.02
N GLY A 44 8.27 -13.01 7.53
CA GLY A 44 7.85 -11.63 7.24
C GLY A 44 8.64 -10.52 7.96
N CYS A 45 9.50 -10.88 8.94
CA CYS A 45 10.59 -10.04 9.44
C CYS A 45 11.86 -10.88 9.55
N SER A 46 13.02 -10.33 9.20
CA SER A 46 14.32 -10.93 9.55
C SER A 46 14.79 -10.50 10.94
N CYS A 47 14.10 -9.53 11.54
CA CYS A 47 14.55 -8.79 12.71
C CYS A 47 14.19 -9.42 14.07
N CYS A 48 13.19 -10.29 14.11
CA CYS A 48 12.60 -10.72 15.38
C CYS A 48 12.01 -12.14 15.34
N ASP A 49 12.06 -12.80 16.49
CA ASP A 49 11.41 -14.10 16.69
C ASP A 49 9.89 -13.96 16.86
N ALA A 50 9.20 -15.09 17.00
CA ALA A 50 7.74 -15.11 17.13
C ALA A 50 7.25 -14.38 18.39
N TRP A 51 8.00 -14.40 19.49
CA TRP A 51 7.61 -13.76 20.74
C TRP A 51 7.73 -12.24 20.62
N GLN A 52 8.87 -11.76 20.13
CA GLN A 52 9.12 -10.34 19.88
C GLN A 52 8.13 -9.76 18.88
N LYS A 53 7.79 -10.50 17.82
CA LYS A 53 6.77 -10.04 16.86
C LYS A 53 5.38 -9.96 17.48
N ARG A 54 5.00 -10.89 18.39
CA ARG A 54 3.73 -10.79 19.12
C ARG A 54 3.68 -9.54 20.01
N GLU A 55 4.78 -9.21 20.68
CA GLU A 55 4.86 -7.99 21.50
C GLU A 55 4.69 -6.72 20.64
N GLU A 56 5.37 -6.63 19.50
CA GLU A 56 5.22 -5.53 18.55
C GLU A 56 3.79 -5.42 18.01
N LEU A 57 3.18 -6.55 17.62
CA LEU A 57 1.80 -6.57 17.13
C LEU A 57 0.79 -6.18 18.22
N ALA A 58 1.02 -6.56 19.47
CA ALA A 58 0.18 -6.14 20.58
C ALA A 58 0.28 -4.63 20.83
N GLN A 59 1.49 -4.06 20.75
CA GLN A 59 1.74 -2.63 21.00
C GLN A 59 1.25 -1.74 19.84
N ASP A 60 1.61 -2.07 18.61
CA ASP A 60 1.40 -1.21 17.45
C ASP A 60 0.05 -1.45 16.76
N TRP A 61 -0.51 -2.66 16.89
CA TRP A 61 -1.75 -3.07 16.21
C TRP A 61 -2.86 -3.51 17.16
N GLY A 62 -2.60 -3.64 18.47
CA GLY A 62 -3.57 -4.20 19.41
C GLY A 62 -3.88 -5.68 19.16
N ILE A 63 -2.99 -6.41 18.51
CA ILE A 63 -3.18 -7.84 18.20
C ILE A 63 -2.44 -8.68 19.25
N ASP A 64 -3.21 -9.25 20.17
CA ASP A 64 -2.70 -10.13 21.24
C ASP A 64 -3.16 -11.60 21.11
N SER A 65 -4.03 -11.88 20.14
CA SER A 65 -4.74 -13.15 20.03
C SER A 65 -5.06 -13.51 18.57
N PRO A 66 -5.31 -14.81 18.27
CA PRO A 66 -5.76 -15.25 16.95
C PRO A 66 -7.01 -14.53 16.44
N ASP A 67 -7.97 -14.24 17.32
CA ASP A 67 -9.21 -13.54 16.96
C ASP A 67 -8.96 -12.06 16.66
N ALA A 68 -8.08 -11.40 17.43
CA ALA A 68 -7.67 -10.03 17.13
C ALA A 68 -6.92 -9.95 15.79
N TRP A 69 -6.03 -10.91 15.52
CA TRP A 69 -5.34 -11.01 14.24
C TRP A 69 -6.34 -11.16 13.08
N ARG A 70 -7.32 -12.06 13.20
CA ARG A 70 -8.33 -12.28 12.15
C ARG A 70 -9.14 -11.01 11.88
N ARG A 71 -9.63 -10.33 12.92
CA ARG A 71 -10.36 -9.06 12.76
C ARG A 71 -9.51 -8.01 12.04
N GLN A 72 -8.24 -7.89 12.38
CA GLN A 72 -7.34 -6.94 11.72
C GLN A 72 -7.06 -7.33 10.26
N GLN A 73 -6.89 -8.62 9.99
CA GLN A 73 -6.71 -9.16 8.64
C GLN A 73 -7.92 -8.85 7.76
N ASP A 74 -9.14 -9.09 8.25
CA ASP A 74 -10.38 -8.81 7.51
C ASP A 74 -10.53 -7.29 7.28
N ALA A 75 -10.27 -6.46 8.29
CA ALA A 75 -10.34 -4.99 8.16
C ALA A 75 -9.40 -4.42 7.08
N LEU A 76 -8.19 -4.98 6.94
CA LEU A 76 -7.24 -4.59 5.89
C LEU A 76 -7.74 -4.97 4.49
N LEU A 77 -8.55 -6.02 4.35
CA LEU A 77 -9.10 -6.46 3.07
C LEU A 77 -10.41 -5.74 2.70
N ASP A 78 -11.18 -5.34 3.70
CA ASP A 78 -12.44 -4.60 3.50
C ASP A 78 -12.21 -3.13 3.13
N GLY A 79 -10.96 -2.64 3.17
CA GLY A 79 -10.60 -1.26 2.81
C GLY A 79 -11.11 -0.19 3.79
N THR A 80 -11.66 -0.62 4.92
CA THR A 80 -12.19 0.25 5.99
C THR A 80 -11.08 0.96 6.79
N SER A 81 -9.85 0.45 6.72
CA SER A 81 -8.67 1.03 7.36
C SER A 81 -8.02 2.20 6.60
N SER A 82 -8.38 2.40 5.33
CA SER A 82 -7.77 3.44 4.49
C SER A 82 -8.26 4.83 4.87
N ASN A 83 -7.47 5.87 4.55
CA ASN A 83 -7.88 7.26 4.74
C ASN A 83 -9.11 7.57 3.86
N GLN A 84 -10.30 7.54 4.46
CA GLN A 84 -11.58 7.67 3.75
C GLN A 84 -11.70 9.01 3.00
N VAL A 85 -11.13 10.08 3.55
CA VAL A 85 -11.10 11.40 2.89
C VAL A 85 -10.29 11.32 1.60
N ALA A 86 -9.10 10.73 1.66
CA ALA A 86 -8.26 10.55 0.47
C ALA A 86 -8.92 9.64 -0.57
N SER A 87 -9.53 8.53 -0.14
CA SER A 87 -10.26 7.63 -1.03
C SER A 87 -11.43 8.34 -1.74
N LEU A 88 -12.21 9.16 -1.02
CA LEU A 88 -13.26 9.99 -1.59
C LEU A 88 -12.69 10.98 -2.63
N LEU A 89 -11.63 11.70 -2.29
CA LEU A 89 -11.02 12.69 -3.15
C LEU A 89 -10.53 12.07 -4.47
N LEU A 90 -9.86 10.93 -4.40
CA LEU A 90 -9.39 10.21 -5.58
C LEU A 90 -10.56 9.68 -6.42
N GLN A 91 -11.65 9.22 -5.80
CA GLN A 91 -12.87 8.83 -6.51
C GLN A 91 -13.51 10.02 -7.24
N LEU A 92 -13.62 11.18 -6.60
CA LEU A 92 -14.14 12.40 -7.23
C LEU A 92 -13.28 12.83 -8.42
N ARG A 93 -11.94 12.70 -8.31
CA ARG A 93 -11.02 12.97 -9.42
C ARG A 93 -11.26 12.05 -10.60
N GLN A 94 -11.36 10.74 -10.35
CA GLN A 94 -11.63 9.75 -11.38
C GLN A 94 -12.98 9.98 -12.06
N GLN A 95 -14.02 10.30 -11.29
CA GLN A 95 -15.35 10.62 -11.83
C GLN A 95 -15.32 11.86 -12.73
N ALA A 96 -14.63 12.92 -12.31
CA ALA A 96 -14.47 14.14 -13.12
C ALA A 96 -13.72 13.86 -14.43
N ALA A 97 -12.67 13.03 -14.39
CA ALA A 97 -11.93 12.63 -15.59
C ALA A 97 -12.81 11.81 -16.55
N TRP A 98 -13.59 10.87 -16.01
CA TRP A 98 -14.49 10.03 -16.79
C TRP A 98 -15.59 10.84 -17.47
N GLN A 99 -16.19 11.82 -16.77
CA GLN A 99 -17.26 12.67 -17.31
C GLN A 99 -16.80 13.55 -18.48
N THR A 100 -15.52 13.92 -18.50
CA THR A 100 -14.97 14.85 -19.49
C THR A 100 -14.13 14.16 -20.58
N GLY A 101 -13.81 12.88 -20.40
CA GLY A 101 -12.93 12.13 -21.31
C GLY A 101 -11.49 12.63 -21.32
N ALA A 102 -11.08 13.39 -20.31
CA ALA A 102 -9.75 14.00 -20.20
C ALA A 102 -9.22 13.91 -18.76
N PRO A 103 -7.89 13.92 -18.55
CA PRO A 103 -7.31 13.97 -17.21
C PRO A 103 -7.85 15.14 -16.39
N ALA A 104 -8.31 14.86 -15.17
CA ALA A 104 -8.87 15.88 -14.28
C ALA A 104 -7.78 16.86 -13.81
N GLN A 105 -7.78 18.05 -14.40
CA GLN A 105 -6.92 19.16 -13.99
C GLN A 105 -7.30 19.63 -12.56
N PRO A 106 -6.39 20.28 -11.81
CA PRO A 106 -6.67 20.73 -10.44
C PRO A 106 -7.96 21.54 -10.30
N ALA A 107 -8.27 22.42 -11.26
CA ALA A 107 -9.51 23.20 -11.26
C ALA A 107 -10.77 22.34 -11.43
N MET A 108 -10.71 21.28 -12.26
CA MET A 108 -11.82 20.35 -12.45
C MET A 108 -12.05 19.51 -11.20
N TRP A 109 -10.97 19.09 -10.55
CA TRP A 109 -11.04 18.35 -9.30
C TRP A 109 -11.64 19.22 -8.18
N ASP A 110 -11.23 20.49 -8.09
CA ASP A 110 -11.79 21.45 -7.14
C ASP A 110 -13.30 21.65 -7.31
N GLN A 111 -13.76 21.76 -8.57
CA GLN A 111 -15.17 21.83 -8.92
C GLN A 111 -15.93 20.56 -8.51
N ALA A 112 -15.34 19.38 -8.71
CA ALA A 112 -15.96 18.11 -8.29
C ALA A 112 -16.09 18.02 -6.76
N ILE A 113 -15.08 18.49 -6.01
CA ILE A 113 -15.11 18.58 -4.54
C ILE A 113 -16.21 19.54 -4.09
N ALA A 114 -16.27 20.75 -4.68
CA ALA A 114 -17.31 21.73 -4.36
C ALA A 114 -18.72 21.21 -4.65
N GLY A 115 -18.89 20.55 -5.81
CA GLY A 115 -20.15 19.93 -6.21
C GLY A 115 -20.59 18.82 -5.25
N TRP A 116 -19.66 17.96 -4.82
CA TRP A 116 -19.95 16.93 -3.82
C TRP A 116 -20.34 17.53 -2.47
N CYS A 117 -19.64 18.56 -1.99
CA CYS A 117 -19.99 19.27 -0.75
C CYS A 117 -21.40 19.85 -0.81
N GLN A 118 -21.74 20.53 -1.91
CA GLN A 118 -23.08 21.11 -2.10
C GLN A 118 -24.17 20.03 -2.10
N GLN A 119 -23.96 18.92 -2.82
CA GLN A 119 -24.92 17.82 -2.91
C GLN A 119 -25.14 17.12 -1.57
N ASN A 120 -24.11 17.05 -0.72
CA ASN A 120 -24.16 16.38 0.58
C ASN A 120 -24.39 17.35 1.75
N GLY A 121 -24.75 18.61 1.47
CA GLY A 121 -25.04 19.62 2.50
C GLY A 121 -23.85 19.92 3.43
N GLN A 122 -22.63 19.73 2.95
CA GLN A 122 -21.40 19.96 3.73
C GLN A 122 -21.10 21.45 3.82
N ASP A 123 -20.59 21.88 4.97
CA ASP A 123 -20.24 23.28 5.20
C ASP A 123 -18.87 23.66 4.58
N ASN A 124 -18.54 24.94 4.65
CA ASN A 124 -17.28 25.45 4.13
C ASN A 124 -16.05 24.87 4.88
N SER A 125 -16.18 24.46 6.14
CA SER A 125 -15.05 23.88 6.89
C SER A 125 -14.66 22.51 6.32
N VAL A 126 -15.65 21.68 5.98
CA VAL A 126 -15.43 20.40 5.31
C VAL A 126 -14.83 20.62 3.92
N TYR A 127 -15.37 21.57 3.14
CA TYR A 127 -14.81 21.92 1.83
C TYR A 127 -13.33 22.32 1.94
N GLN A 128 -12.95 23.20 2.87
CA GLN A 128 -11.55 23.59 3.06
C GLN A 128 -10.66 22.42 3.49
N HIS A 129 -11.15 21.52 4.35
CA HIS A 129 -10.41 20.32 4.75
C HIS A 129 -10.15 19.37 3.56
N LEU A 130 -11.17 19.14 2.72
CA LEU A 130 -11.06 18.34 1.50
C LEU A 130 -10.07 18.97 0.52
N ARG A 131 -10.13 20.29 0.32
CA ARG A 131 -9.17 21.01 -0.53
C ARG A 131 -7.74 20.91 -0.01
N GLY A 132 -7.53 21.06 1.30
CA GLY A 132 -6.20 20.93 1.90
C GLY A 132 -5.60 19.55 1.68
N THR A 133 -6.42 18.50 1.86
CA THR A 133 -5.99 17.12 1.59
C THR A 133 -5.72 16.88 0.11
N ALA A 134 -6.54 17.43 -0.79
CA ALA A 134 -6.30 17.36 -2.23
C ALA A 134 -5.00 18.08 -2.64
N GLY A 135 -4.70 19.23 -2.03
CA GLY A 135 -3.43 19.94 -2.21
C GLY A 135 -2.23 19.09 -1.80
N MET A 136 -2.31 18.44 -0.63
CA MET A 136 -1.25 17.52 -0.17
C MET A 136 -1.06 16.32 -1.11
N ILE A 137 -2.14 15.77 -1.70
CA ILE A 137 -2.02 14.72 -2.73
C ILE A 137 -1.24 15.23 -3.94
N LEU A 138 -1.54 16.43 -4.44
CA LEU A 138 -0.83 17.02 -5.58
C LEU A 138 0.66 17.25 -5.26
N GLU A 139 0.98 17.65 -4.03
CA GLU A 139 2.37 17.82 -3.58
C GLU A 139 3.14 16.49 -3.60
N TYR A 140 2.54 15.41 -3.09
CA TYR A 140 3.16 14.07 -3.18
C TYR A 140 3.30 13.60 -4.62
N GLU A 141 2.31 13.81 -5.49
CA GLU A 141 2.39 13.42 -6.90
C GLU A 141 3.52 14.17 -7.62
N ASN A 142 3.66 15.47 -7.38
CA ASN A 142 4.78 16.26 -7.90
C ASN A 142 6.12 15.74 -7.38
N ARG A 143 6.17 15.35 -6.10
CA ARG A 143 7.36 14.74 -5.50
C ARG A 143 7.68 13.38 -6.12
N PHE A 144 6.67 12.54 -6.36
CA PHE A 144 6.83 11.23 -7.01
C PHE A 144 7.44 11.36 -8.41
N VAL A 145 7.03 12.38 -9.17
CA VAL A 145 7.64 12.68 -10.47
C VAL A 145 9.09 13.15 -10.31
N THR A 146 9.34 14.05 -9.36
CA THR A 146 10.70 14.59 -9.10
C THR A 146 11.69 13.50 -8.73
N ASP A 147 11.25 12.54 -7.90
CA ASP A 147 12.09 11.46 -7.39
C ASP A 147 12.04 10.19 -8.26
N GLY A 148 11.37 10.24 -9.42
CA GLY A 148 11.40 9.14 -10.41
C GLY A 148 10.54 7.91 -10.04
N LEU A 149 9.57 8.06 -9.13
CA LEU A 149 8.56 7.05 -8.83
C LEU A 149 7.49 6.99 -9.94
N PHE A 150 7.16 8.15 -10.51
CA PHE A 150 6.16 8.28 -11.56
C PHE A 150 6.65 9.07 -12.77
N PRO A 151 6.16 8.75 -13.98
CA PRO A 151 6.41 9.60 -15.14
C PRO A 151 5.65 10.93 -15.01
N PRO A 152 6.13 12.01 -15.66
CA PRO A 152 5.41 13.28 -15.70
C PRO A 152 3.97 13.11 -16.20
N GLY A 153 3.01 13.70 -15.48
CA GLY A 153 1.60 13.65 -15.82
C GLY A 153 0.85 12.40 -15.33
N ALA A 154 1.54 11.43 -14.70
CA ALA A 154 0.88 10.34 -13.99
C ALA A 154 0.24 10.83 -12.69
N VAL A 155 -0.84 10.15 -12.29
CA VAL A 155 -1.62 10.46 -11.08
C VAL A 155 -1.92 9.17 -10.33
N VAL A 156 -2.04 9.24 -9.00
CA VAL A 156 -2.43 8.12 -8.15
C VAL A 156 -3.95 7.96 -8.20
N ASN A 157 -4.47 6.87 -8.77
CA ASN A 157 -5.92 6.69 -8.82
C ASN A 157 -6.52 6.12 -7.54
N ASP A 158 -5.71 5.44 -6.72
CA ASP A 158 -6.20 4.70 -5.57
C ASP A 158 -5.10 4.54 -4.49
N ILE A 159 -5.50 4.39 -3.22
CA ILE A 159 -4.57 4.21 -2.08
C ILE A 159 -4.76 2.89 -1.33
N ARG A 160 -5.70 2.03 -1.74
CA ARG A 160 -5.95 0.72 -1.11
C ARG A 160 -4.73 -0.19 -1.13
N ALA A 161 -3.77 0.02 -2.03
CA ALA A 161 -2.50 -0.71 -2.03
C ALA A 161 -1.80 -0.63 -0.67
N TRP A 162 -1.95 0.47 0.08
CA TRP A 162 -1.42 0.58 1.45
C TRP A 162 -1.98 -0.48 2.39
N ASP A 163 -3.30 -0.73 2.31
CA ASP A 163 -3.97 -1.72 3.14
C ASP A 163 -3.74 -3.13 2.60
N LEU A 164 -3.80 -3.32 1.28
CA LEU A 164 -3.63 -4.63 0.64
C LEU A 164 -2.19 -5.15 0.76
N GLY A 165 -1.18 -4.30 0.64
CA GLY A 165 0.20 -4.66 0.89
C GLY A 165 0.45 -5.05 2.36
N ARG A 166 -0.17 -4.31 3.31
CA ARG A 166 -0.17 -4.67 4.73
C ARG A 166 -0.95 -5.97 4.98
N GLY A 167 -2.07 -6.19 4.33
CA GLY A 167 -2.89 -7.40 4.45
C GLY A 167 -2.15 -8.64 3.93
N ALA A 168 -1.42 -8.52 2.83
CA ALA A 168 -0.56 -9.61 2.34
C ALA A 168 0.57 -9.93 3.33
N ASN A 169 1.14 -8.93 3.99
CA ASN A 169 2.20 -9.14 4.98
C ASN A 169 1.67 -9.60 6.36
N MET A 170 0.49 -9.13 6.76
CA MET A 170 -0.18 -9.49 8.01
C MET A 170 -0.52 -10.98 8.03
N ALA A 171 -0.81 -11.57 6.88
CA ALA A 171 -0.96 -13.01 6.73
C ALA A 171 0.32 -13.77 7.11
N ARG A 172 1.50 -13.27 6.71
CA ARG A 172 2.81 -13.86 7.04
C ARG A 172 3.13 -13.71 8.53
N TRP A 173 2.85 -12.54 9.10
CA TRP A 173 3.00 -12.33 10.55
C TRP A 173 2.06 -13.21 11.36
N GLY A 174 0.82 -13.43 10.89
CA GLY A 174 -0.11 -14.37 11.52
C GLY A 174 0.45 -15.78 11.61
N LEU A 175 1.07 -16.25 10.53
CA LEU A 175 1.74 -17.55 10.51
C LEU A 175 2.96 -17.58 11.44
N HIS A 176 3.85 -16.59 11.35
CA HIS A 176 5.04 -16.46 12.21
C HIS A 176 4.71 -16.46 13.70
N CYS A 177 3.64 -15.75 14.07
CA CYS A 177 3.17 -15.64 15.44
C CYS A 177 2.30 -16.82 15.88
N GLY A 178 2.05 -17.83 15.05
CA GLY A 178 1.20 -18.97 15.38
C GLY A 178 -0.27 -18.59 15.65
N TYR A 179 -0.74 -17.47 15.09
CA TYR A 179 -2.14 -17.05 15.15
C TYR A 179 -3.02 -17.74 14.11
N THR A 180 -2.41 -18.36 13.09
CA THR A 180 -3.13 -19.09 12.04
C THR A 180 -2.28 -20.23 11.46
N ASP A 181 -2.91 -21.11 10.69
CA ASP A 181 -2.23 -22.17 9.95
C ASP A 181 -1.79 -21.71 8.54
N PRO A 182 -0.81 -22.41 7.91
CA PRO A 182 -0.28 -22.01 6.61
C PRO A 182 -1.33 -21.88 5.51
N ARG A 183 -2.35 -22.75 5.50
CA ARG A 183 -3.38 -22.74 4.44
C ARG A 183 -4.22 -21.47 4.55
N THR A 184 -4.63 -21.10 5.76
CA THR A 184 -5.39 -19.86 6.00
C THR A 184 -4.54 -18.61 5.73
N ALA A 185 -3.28 -18.57 6.17
CA ALA A 185 -2.37 -17.47 5.86
C ALA A 185 -2.20 -17.27 4.34
N HIS A 186 -1.91 -18.35 3.60
CA HIS A 186 -1.75 -18.26 2.15
C HIS A 186 -3.04 -17.81 1.46
N TRP A 187 -4.20 -18.27 1.91
CA TRP A 187 -5.49 -17.83 1.37
C TRP A 187 -5.68 -16.31 1.53
N TYR A 188 -5.43 -15.77 2.73
CA TYR A 188 -5.55 -14.34 2.99
C TYR A 188 -4.55 -13.52 2.16
N ALA A 189 -3.30 -13.99 2.03
CA ALA A 189 -2.30 -13.33 1.21
C ALA A 189 -2.73 -13.28 -0.27
N VAL A 190 -3.19 -14.40 -0.81
CA VAL A 190 -3.70 -14.47 -2.19
C VAL A 190 -4.92 -13.56 -2.36
N ARG A 191 -5.83 -13.53 -1.39
CA ARG A 191 -7.01 -12.65 -1.43
C ARG A 191 -6.63 -11.16 -1.49
N ALA A 192 -5.65 -10.73 -0.71
CA ALA A 192 -5.12 -9.37 -0.79
C ALA A 192 -4.57 -9.06 -2.18
N SER A 193 -3.86 -10.02 -2.78
CA SER A 193 -3.30 -9.90 -4.12
C SER A 193 -4.38 -9.81 -5.21
N GLU A 194 -5.48 -10.55 -5.08
CA GLU A 194 -6.60 -10.50 -6.01
C GLU A 194 -7.28 -9.13 -6.00
N LEU A 195 -7.49 -8.57 -4.81
CA LEU A 195 -8.04 -7.22 -4.66
C LEU A 195 -7.08 -6.18 -5.25
N ALA A 196 -5.76 -6.34 -5.07
CA ALA A 196 -4.78 -5.43 -5.67
C ALA A 196 -4.89 -5.42 -7.20
N ARG A 197 -5.07 -6.59 -7.83
CA ARG A 197 -5.25 -6.69 -9.29
C ARG A 197 -6.56 -6.09 -9.81
N GLN A 198 -7.55 -5.85 -8.95
CA GLN A 198 -8.81 -5.21 -9.35
C GLN A 198 -8.70 -3.68 -9.41
N TYR A 199 -7.76 -3.08 -8.68
CA TYR A 199 -7.68 -1.63 -8.50
C TYR A 199 -6.47 -0.97 -9.15
N TYR A 200 -5.48 -1.75 -9.57
CA TYR A 200 -4.24 -1.26 -10.16
C TYR A 200 -3.97 -2.00 -11.48
N GLY A 201 -3.27 -1.34 -12.41
CA GLY A 201 -2.88 -1.91 -13.71
C GLY A 201 -1.43 -2.38 -13.77
N SER A 202 -0.59 -1.99 -12.80
CA SER A 202 0.84 -2.31 -12.79
C SER A 202 1.45 -2.26 -11.38
N TRP A 203 2.65 -2.84 -11.24
CA TRP A 203 3.45 -2.72 -10.01
C TRP A 203 3.79 -1.27 -9.66
N ALA A 204 4.07 -0.43 -10.66
CA ALA A 204 4.37 0.99 -10.46
C ALA A 204 3.17 1.73 -9.86
N GLU A 205 1.96 1.52 -10.42
CA GLU A 205 0.73 2.10 -9.88
C GLU A 205 0.41 1.59 -8.48
N PHE A 206 0.56 0.28 -8.24
CA PHE A 206 0.38 -0.31 -6.92
C PHE A 206 1.32 0.30 -5.88
N SER A 207 2.60 0.45 -6.24
CA SER A 207 3.61 1.05 -5.37
C SER A 207 3.32 2.52 -5.05
N ALA A 208 2.89 3.30 -6.05
CA ALA A 208 2.51 4.69 -5.84
C ALA A 208 1.30 4.83 -4.91
N GLY A 209 0.27 4.00 -5.10
CA GLY A 209 -0.89 3.93 -4.21
C GLY A 209 -0.51 3.56 -2.78
N TYR A 210 0.42 2.60 -2.62
CA TYR A 210 0.94 2.21 -1.31
C TYR A 210 1.65 3.38 -0.62
N ILE A 211 2.56 4.06 -1.33
CA ILE A 211 3.36 5.15 -0.79
C ILE A 211 2.47 6.33 -0.42
N LEU A 212 1.55 6.73 -1.31
CA LEU A 212 0.62 7.83 -1.02
C LEU A 212 -0.27 7.50 0.18
N GLY A 213 -0.85 6.29 0.23
CA GLY A 213 -1.67 5.85 1.37
C GLY A 213 -0.91 5.89 2.70
N ARG A 214 0.35 5.45 2.71
CA ARG A 214 1.24 5.54 3.89
C ARG A 214 1.50 6.99 4.30
N CYS A 215 1.82 7.85 3.34
CA CYS A 215 2.19 9.24 3.63
C CYS A 215 0.98 10.06 4.13
N LEU A 216 -0.20 9.85 3.56
CA LEU A 216 -1.45 10.46 4.02
C LEU A 216 -1.91 9.95 5.40
N HIS A 217 -1.40 8.79 5.83
CA HIS A 217 -1.69 8.25 7.16
C HIS A 217 -0.71 8.75 8.23
N PHE A 218 0.58 8.98 7.90
CA PHE A 218 1.61 9.26 8.91
C PHE A 218 2.45 10.53 8.70
N ASP A 219 2.66 10.99 7.46
CA ASP A 219 3.73 11.94 7.14
C ASP A 219 3.25 13.41 7.10
N ASN A 220 1.98 13.65 6.75
CA ASN A 220 1.37 14.98 6.74
C ASN A 220 2.20 16.08 6.00
N GLY A 221 2.91 15.70 4.93
CA GLY A 221 3.65 16.59 4.03
C GLY A 221 5.13 16.82 4.38
N GLN A 222 5.70 16.03 5.30
CA GLN A 222 7.07 16.25 5.78
C GLN A 222 8.16 15.65 4.88
N PHE A 223 7.81 14.71 3.99
CA PHE A 223 8.74 13.99 3.11
C PHE A 223 9.89 13.31 3.89
N GLY A 224 9.62 12.89 5.13
CA GLY A 224 10.60 12.24 6.00
C GLY A 224 10.74 10.75 5.73
N PHE A 225 11.20 9.99 6.74
CA PHE A 225 11.39 8.54 6.62
C PHE A 225 10.12 7.78 6.18
N ARG A 226 8.93 8.32 6.48
CA ARG A 226 7.65 7.76 6.04
C ARG A 226 7.50 7.76 4.51
N TYR A 227 8.16 8.69 3.82
CA TYR A 227 8.24 8.79 2.37
C TYR A 227 9.51 8.15 1.80
N THR A 228 10.69 8.43 2.37
CA THR A 228 11.96 7.97 1.78
C THR A 228 12.17 6.47 1.87
N ASP A 229 11.71 5.81 2.94
CA ASP A 229 11.84 4.36 3.10
C ASP A 229 11.10 3.59 2.00
N PRO A 230 9.77 3.79 1.79
CA PRO A 230 9.07 3.04 0.77
C PRO A 230 9.46 3.48 -0.65
N LEU A 231 9.95 4.72 -0.86
CA LEU A 231 10.57 5.15 -2.12
C LEU A 231 11.81 4.33 -2.46
N ALA A 232 12.69 4.09 -1.48
CA ALA A 232 13.88 3.26 -1.69
C ALA A 232 13.50 1.80 -2.05
N VAL A 233 12.45 1.27 -1.42
CA VAL A 233 11.90 -0.04 -1.81
C VAL A 233 11.33 0.01 -3.23
N HIS A 234 10.58 1.05 -3.59
CA HIS A 234 10.05 1.21 -4.95
C HIS A 234 11.16 1.11 -6.01
N HIS A 235 12.22 1.93 -5.89
CA HIS A 235 13.33 1.91 -6.85
C HIS A 235 14.00 0.54 -6.94
N THR A 236 14.21 -0.10 -5.80
CA THR A 236 14.81 -1.43 -5.74
C THR A 236 13.94 -2.45 -6.45
N MET A 237 12.65 -2.46 -6.16
CA MET A 237 11.72 -3.40 -6.76
C MET A 237 11.50 -3.14 -8.25
N MET A 238 11.62 -1.89 -8.72
CA MET A 238 11.50 -1.55 -10.15
C MET A 238 12.78 -1.80 -10.97
N ALA A 239 13.95 -1.97 -10.33
CA ALA A 239 15.23 -2.04 -11.06
C ALA A 239 16.08 -3.28 -10.73
N HIS A 240 15.96 -3.87 -9.54
CA HIS A 240 16.82 -4.95 -9.11
C HIS A 240 16.60 -6.22 -9.99
N PRO A 241 17.64 -6.83 -10.57
CA PRO A 241 17.50 -7.96 -11.51
C PRO A 241 16.81 -9.21 -10.97
N HIS A 242 16.73 -9.38 -9.65
CA HIS A 242 15.99 -10.49 -9.02
C HIS A 242 14.65 -10.04 -8.40
N SER A 243 14.18 -8.83 -8.72
CA SER A 243 12.93 -8.32 -8.18
C SER A 243 11.73 -9.13 -8.68
N PRO A 244 10.79 -9.52 -7.80
CA PRO A 244 9.56 -10.14 -8.26
C PRO A 244 8.71 -9.19 -9.11
N TRP A 245 8.84 -7.87 -9.00
CA TRP A 245 8.07 -6.94 -9.86
C TRP A 245 8.54 -6.95 -11.32
N LEU A 246 9.73 -7.49 -11.60
CA LEU A 246 10.23 -7.71 -12.96
C LEU A 246 9.90 -9.12 -13.51
N HIS A 247 9.60 -10.08 -12.63
CA HIS A 247 9.49 -11.51 -12.99
C HIS A 247 8.10 -12.12 -12.74
N VAL A 248 7.27 -11.47 -11.94
CA VAL A 248 5.87 -11.84 -11.70
C VAL A 248 5.00 -10.79 -12.37
N PRO A 249 4.15 -11.14 -13.35
CA PRO A 249 3.28 -10.16 -13.98
C PRO A 249 2.26 -9.64 -12.97
N PHE A 250 1.92 -8.36 -13.07
CA PHE A 250 0.91 -7.77 -12.17
C PHE A 250 -0.48 -8.37 -12.41
N HIS A 251 -0.83 -8.70 -13.65
CA HIS A 251 -2.03 -9.48 -13.94
C HIS A 251 -1.63 -10.93 -14.25
N LEU A 252 -2.08 -11.86 -13.41
CA LEU A 252 -1.87 -13.30 -13.52
C LEU A 252 -2.84 -13.95 -14.51
#